data_AF-A0A1H6ZC69-F1
#
_entry.id   AF-A0A1H6ZC69-F1
#
_cell.length_a   1.000
_cell.length_b   1.000
_cell.length_c   1.000
_cell.angle_alpha   90.00
_cell.angle_beta   90.00
_cell.angle_gamma   90.00
#
_symmetry.space_group_name_H-M   'P 1'
#
loop_
_entity.id
_entity.type
_entity.pdbx_description
1 polymer ?
#
loop_
_entity_poly.entity_id
_entity_poly.type
_entity_poly.pdbx_seq_one_letter_code
_entity_poly.pdbx_strand_id
1 'polypeptide(L)'
;MKKVKFLVNICIIFGLLSWVAFYSNTMWPEKQSPGIFQVVAQDGTDAVMQDDVQKTADLFNQVLQADMKVTLNRDIKIFICPTKEQYAAVLQKEFHMKEKNIDREAQVTGGMANADLKVVALNGYSNNMRLSQNRVATMGHELFHQVQAQLSHDKGDKALRWLTEGTADYMGARMAEKSGYLPMRQFPVERINALRSKSDQLDPGEVFHANKDQWVKLMEKDESSYRIADLMVFYLLASVPDNQKYELIAAYFREVGQLGNGEKAFEKVFQKKPDVFLSDFEAWFSNQLSEPTTLQIVRQDGVSAAYYEDVENSVVLARQFLKNQWGGDLRASQKIILTNEAEYQKTLQRELGLSPAEAEKRAGKSLYYNYGHTVVLNMTSLSHKEQRVFVPAMILISYFQEQIAAQEQLAKLTWFSNGSIYVTAAYTVESAGLANLNMYKKTWFRLLAKADTRPSLLELETADGWENAVKTYGEGTVDEVAELAACYLVDTYGVASIHNWTQQVQATGDAEKAFTEVYGMTPTEFDVVFEAYLAKHL
;
A
#
# COMPACT_ATOMS: atom_id res chain seq x y z
N MET A 1 -20.87 31.66 -74.49
CA MET A 1 -21.13 30.53 -73.55
C MET A 1 -19.88 29.89 -72.92
N LYS A 2 -18.69 29.86 -73.54
CA LYS A 2 -17.49 29.22 -72.94
C LYS A 2 -16.90 29.94 -71.71
N LYS A 3 -16.95 31.27 -71.64
CA LYS A 3 -16.40 32.05 -70.49
C LYS A 3 -17.23 31.91 -69.20
N VAL A 4 -18.55 31.74 -69.32
CA VAL A 4 -19.44 31.58 -68.15
C VAL A 4 -19.27 30.21 -67.50
N LYS A 5 -19.08 29.14 -68.28
CA LYS A 5 -18.79 27.79 -67.75
C LYS A 5 -17.44 27.72 -67.02
N PHE A 6 -16.44 28.49 -67.45
CA PHE A 6 -15.14 28.54 -66.80
C PHE A 6 -15.20 29.23 -65.42
N LEU A 7 -15.92 30.35 -65.32
CA LEU A 7 -16.13 31.06 -64.05
C LEU A 7 -16.96 30.24 -63.05
N VAL A 8 -18.01 29.55 -63.52
CA VAL A 8 -18.82 28.67 -62.66
C VAL A 8 -18.00 27.49 -62.12
N ASN A 9 -17.15 26.88 -62.95
CA ASN A 9 -16.27 25.81 -62.50
C ASN A 9 -15.22 26.28 -61.49
N ILE A 10 -14.68 27.50 -61.63
CA ILE A 10 -13.76 28.09 -60.66
C ILE A 10 -14.48 28.33 -59.32
N CYS A 11 -15.67 28.91 -59.33
CA CYS A 11 -16.43 29.14 -58.09
C CYS A 11 -16.82 27.84 -57.37
N ILE A 12 -17.12 26.77 -58.11
CA ILE A 12 -17.41 25.45 -57.52
C ILE A 12 -16.14 24.84 -56.91
N ILE A 13 -14.98 24.97 -57.56
CA ILE A 13 -13.70 24.47 -57.03
C ILE A 13 -13.28 25.26 -55.78
N PHE A 14 -13.40 26.59 -55.79
CA PHE A 14 -13.12 27.40 -54.59
C PHE A 14 -14.13 27.14 -53.47
N GLY A 15 -15.40 26.93 -53.79
CA GLY A 15 -16.42 26.53 -52.82
C GLY A 15 -16.13 25.16 -52.19
N LEU A 16 -15.73 24.17 -52.99
CA LEU A 16 -15.34 22.85 -52.49
C LEU A 16 -14.04 22.89 -51.67
N LEU A 17 -13.05 23.68 -52.07
CA LEU A 17 -11.79 23.82 -51.33
C LEU A 17 -11.98 24.55 -50.00
N SER A 18 -12.84 25.58 -49.96
CA SER A 18 -13.18 26.28 -48.70
C SER A 18 -14.07 25.44 -47.79
N TRP A 19 -14.95 24.59 -48.35
CA TRP A 19 -15.74 23.64 -47.58
C TRP A 19 -14.87 22.49 -47.01
N VAL A 20 -13.91 21.98 -47.79
CA VAL A 20 -12.93 20.97 -47.32
C VAL A 20 -11.98 21.56 -46.28
N ALA A 21 -11.50 22.81 -46.46
CA ALA A 21 -10.66 23.49 -45.47
C ALA A 21 -11.41 23.80 -44.17
N PHE A 22 -12.70 24.16 -44.26
CA PHE A 22 -13.55 24.38 -43.09
C PHE A 22 -13.83 23.06 -42.34
N TYR A 23 -14.12 21.96 -43.06
CA TYR A 23 -14.31 20.64 -42.46
C TYR A 23 -13.00 20.04 -41.91
N SER A 24 -11.84 20.25 -42.56
CA SER A 24 -10.55 19.74 -42.06
C SER A 24 -10.09 20.47 -40.79
N ASN A 25 -10.40 21.76 -40.64
CA ASN A 25 -10.07 22.52 -39.41
C ASN A 25 -11.08 22.30 -38.27
N THR A 26 -12.28 21.79 -38.54
CA THR A 26 -13.32 21.57 -37.50
C THR A 26 -13.45 20.11 -37.08
N MET A 27 -13.05 19.15 -37.91
CA MET A 27 -13.12 17.70 -37.59
C MET A 27 -11.78 17.05 -37.24
N TRP A 28 -10.64 17.70 -37.49
CA TRP A 28 -9.37 17.31 -36.89
C TRP A 28 -9.00 18.32 -35.81
N PRO A 29 -9.07 17.96 -34.52
CA PRO A 29 -8.41 18.76 -33.52
C PRO A 29 -6.94 18.86 -33.95
N GLU A 30 -6.42 20.09 -34.00
CA GLU A 30 -4.97 20.31 -34.01
C GLU A 30 -4.36 19.31 -33.01
N LYS A 31 -3.37 18.53 -33.44
CA LYS A 31 -2.59 17.69 -32.52
C LYS A 31 -1.93 18.64 -31.53
N GLN A 32 -2.62 18.91 -30.42
CA GLN A 32 -2.07 19.67 -29.33
C GLN A 32 -0.87 18.90 -28.82
N SER A 33 0.28 19.56 -28.81
CA SER A 33 1.50 18.93 -28.32
C SER A 33 1.33 18.59 -26.84
N PRO A 34 1.88 17.45 -26.37
CA PRO A 34 1.93 17.16 -24.94
C PRO A 34 2.59 18.33 -24.19
N GLY A 35 2.05 18.67 -23.03
CA GLY A 35 2.66 19.64 -22.14
C GLY A 35 4.00 19.11 -21.60
N ILE A 36 4.86 20.03 -21.19
CA ILE A 36 6.18 19.71 -20.64
C ILE A 36 6.06 19.47 -19.13
N PHE A 37 6.59 18.35 -18.66
CA PHE A 37 6.72 18.06 -17.24
C PHE A 37 8.11 18.48 -16.76
N GLN A 38 8.18 19.53 -15.95
CA GLN A 38 9.42 20.01 -15.37
C GLN A 38 9.61 19.45 -13.98
N VAL A 39 10.47 18.44 -13.84
CA VAL A 39 10.85 17.88 -12.54
C VAL A 39 11.91 18.76 -11.88
N VAL A 40 11.63 19.18 -10.65
CA VAL A 40 12.48 20.03 -9.80
C VAL A 40 12.76 19.28 -8.51
N ALA A 41 13.89 18.58 -8.48
CA ALA A 41 14.39 17.93 -7.27
C ALA A 41 14.98 18.97 -6.31
N GLN A 42 14.53 18.97 -5.05
CA GLN A 42 15.14 19.80 -4.02
C GLN A 42 16.47 19.20 -3.55
N ASP A 43 17.30 20.02 -2.91
CA ASP A 43 18.59 19.58 -2.37
C ASP A 43 18.41 18.39 -1.42
N GLY A 44 19.27 17.38 -1.57
CA GLY A 44 19.21 16.14 -0.78
C GLY A 44 18.26 15.07 -1.31
N THR A 45 17.64 15.28 -2.49
CA THR A 45 16.79 14.25 -3.11
C THR A 45 17.64 13.03 -3.49
N ASP A 46 17.21 11.85 -3.05
CA ASP A 46 17.85 10.58 -3.41
C ASP A 46 17.72 10.30 -4.93
N ALA A 47 18.79 9.78 -5.53
CA ALA A 47 18.85 9.54 -6.98
C ALA A 47 17.79 8.54 -7.48
N VAL A 48 17.44 7.53 -6.68
CA VAL A 48 16.39 6.57 -6.99
C VAL A 48 15.02 7.26 -6.96
N MET A 49 14.78 8.11 -5.97
CA MET A 49 13.54 8.90 -5.90
C MET A 49 13.39 9.82 -7.11
N GLN A 50 14.46 10.51 -7.50
CA GLN A 50 14.44 11.37 -8.69
C GLN A 50 14.19 10.56 -9.98
N ASP A 51 14.85 9.41 -10.13
CA ASP A 51 14.70 8.52 -11.29
C ASP A 51 13.28 7.93 -11.39
N ASP A 52 12.70 7.48 -10.27
CA ASP A 52 11.31 7.01 -10.22
C ASP A 52 10.32 8.09 -10.70
N VAL A 53 10.49 9.33 -10.23
CA VAL A 53 9.61 10.45 -10.59
C VAL A 53 9.79 10.85 -12.06
N GLN A 54 11.03 10.92 -12.54
CA GLN A 54 11.32 11.27 -13.94
C GLN A 54 10.76 10.23 -14.90
N LYS A 55 10.99 8.93 -14.63
CA LYS A 55 10.44 7.84 -15.44
C LYS A 55 8.92 7.85 -15.45
N THR A 56 8.29 8.13 -14.30
CA THR A 56 6.83 8.25 -14.22
C THR A 56 6.33 9.39 -15.09
N ALA A 57 6.97 10.57 -15.03
CA ALA A 57 6.63 11.72 -15.86
C ALA A 57 6.75 11.40 -17.36
N ASP A 58 7.84 10.76 -17.78
CA ASP A 58 8.10 10.39 -19.18
C ASP A 58 7.09 9.34 -19.71
N LEU A 59 6.67 8.42 -18.84
CA LEU A 59 5.72 7.35 -19.17
C LEU A 59 4.26 7.83 -19.16
N PHE A 60 3.91 8.81 -18.32
CA PHE A 60 2.52 9.17 -18.02
C PHE A 60 1.72 9.55 -19.26
N ASN A 61 2.26 10.42 -20.13
CA ASN A 61 1.58 10.81 -21.37
C ASN A 61 1.39 9.62 -22.33
N GLN A 62 2.31 8.65 -22.34
CA GLN A 62 2.19 7.44 -23.16
C GLN A 62 1.04 6.58 -22.65
N VAL A 63 0.91 6.43 -21.33
CA VAL A 63 -0.18 5.68 -20.69
C VAL A 63 -1.53 6.36 -20.95
N LEU A 64 -1.64 7.68 -20.77
CA LEU A 64 -2.87 8.42 -21.08
C LEU A 64 -3.30 8.25 -22.55
N GLN A 65 -2.34 8.35 -23.47
CA GLN A 65 -2.65 8.22 -24.89
C GLN A 65 -3.03 6.77 -25.27
N ALA A 66 -2.35 5.78 -24.68
CA ALA A 66 -2.62 4.37 -24.95
C ALA A 66 -3.97 3.93 -24.37
N ASP A 67 -4.25 4.26 -23.11
CA ASP A 67 -5.37 3.73 -22.35
C ASP A 67 -6.61 4.65 -22.43
N MET A 68 -6.46 5.98 -22.30
CA MET A 68 -7.57 6.94 -22.23
C MET A 68 -7.85 7.71 -23.54
N LYS A 69 -6.93 7.63 -24.51
CA LYS A 69 -6.93 8.47 -25.73
C LYS A 69 -6.93 9.97 -25.40
N VAL A 70 -6.22 10.34 -24.33
CA VAL A 70 -6.09 11.73 -23.85
C VAL A 70 -4.62 12.14 -23.95
N THR A 71 -4.38 13.39 -24.34
CA THR A 71 -3.09 14.06 -24.22
C THR A 71 -3.21 15.17 -23.18
N LEU A 72 -2.36 15.16 -22.14
CA LEU A 72 -2.23 16.26 -21.19
C LEU A 72 -1.39 17.36 -21.85
N ASN A 73 -2.01 18.51 -22.13
CA ASN A 73 -1.42 19.61 -22.89
C ASN A 73 -0.99 20.79 -22.00
N ARG A 74 -0.92 20.57 -20.69
CA ARG A 74 -0.53 21.55 -19.68
C ARG A 74 0.92 21.35 -19.31
N ASP A 75 1.70 22.43 -19.33
CA ASP A 75 3.02 22.44 -18.72
C ASP A 75 2.85 22.38 -17.20
N ILE A 76 3.49 21.39 -16.57
CA ILE A 76 3.34 21.08 -15.15
C ILE A 76 4.70 21.07 -14.49
N LYS A 77 4.81 21.78 -13.37
CA LYS A 77 6.02 21.79 -12.53
C LYS A 77 5.85 20.80 -11.39
N ILE A 78 6.80 19.90 -11.24
CA ILE A 78 6.77 18.79 -10.28
C ILE A 78 7.91 18.99 -9.29
N PHE A 79 7.61 19.09 -8.00
CA PHE A 79 8.60 19.23 -6.94
C PHE A 79 8.80 17.92 -6.20
N ILE A 80 10.05 17.53 -5.98
CA ILE A 80 10.41 16.40 -5.12
C ILE A 80 11.02 16.97 -3.83
N CYS A 81 10.35 16.75 -2.70
CA CYS A 81 10.74 17.33 -1.42
C CYS A 81 11.18 16.22 -0.45
N PRO A 82 12.48 15.96 -0.26
CA PRO A 82 12.95 14.86 0.57
C PRO A 82 12.72 15.08 2.08
N THR A 83 12.56 16.32 2.55
CA THR A 83 12.23 16.62 3.95
C THR A 83 10.85 17.27 4.12
N LYS A 84 10.29 17.16 5.33
CA LYS A 84 9.02 17.82 5.70
C LYS A 84 9.09 19.33 5.53
N GLU A 85 10.21 19.96 5.90
CA GLU A 85 10.41 21.41 5.84
C GLU A 85 10.44 21.92 4.40
N GLN A 86 11.09 21.19 3.50
CA GLN A 86 11.12 21.52 2.08
C GLN A 86 9.73 21.37 1.45
N TYR A 87 8.99 20.32 1.82
CA TYR A 87 7.61 20.13 1.36
C TYR A 87 6.72 21.27 1.84
N ALA A 88 6.80 21.63 3.11
CA ALA A 88 6.09 22.78 3.68
C ALA A 88 6.44 24.10 2.96
N ALA A 89 7.72 24.34 2.65
CA ALA A 89 8.15 25.53 1.93
C ALA A 89 7.59 25.59 0.49
N VAL A 90 7.52 24.44 -0.21
CA VAL A 90 6.88 24.36 -1.54
C VAL A 90 5.38 24.62 -1.45
N LEU A 91 4.68 24.04 -0.47
CA LEU A 91 3.25 24.32 -0.26
C LEU A 91 2.98 25.80 0.03
N GLN A 92 3.85 26.46 0.79
CA GLN A 92 3.71 27.89 1.05
C GLN A 92 3.96 28.72 -0.21
N LYS A 93 5.09 28.48 -0.88
CA LYS A 93 5.59 29.34 -1.95
C LYS A 93 4.88 29.11 -3.27
N GLU A 94 4.73 27.86 -3.68
CA GLU A 94 4.28 27.47 -5.01
C GLU A 94 2.78 27.11 -5.03
N PHE A 95 2.20 26.70 -3.89
CA PHE A 95 0.76 26.43 -3.75
C PHE A 95 -0.01 27.58 -3.09
N HIS A 96 0.69 28.62 -2.61
CA HIS A 96 0.11 29.76 -1.88
C HIS A 96 -0.74 29.32 -0.67
N MET A 97 -0.36 28.20 -0.04
CA MET A 97 -1.09 27.67 1.11
C MET A 97 -0.88 28.56 2.34
N LYS A 98 -1.96 28.75 3.11
CA LYS A 98 -1.90 29.50 4.37
C LYS A 98 -1.17 28.69 5.43
N GLU A 99 -0.30 29.35 6.20
CA GLU A 99 0.54 28.78 7.27
C GLU A 99 -0.21 27.80 8.19
N LYS A 100 -1.40 28.19 8.65
CA LYS A 100 -2.24 27.36 9.53
C LYS A 100 -2.62 25.97 8.97
N ASN A 101 -2.49 25.75 7.67
CA ASN A 101 -2.82 24.48 7.02
C ASN A 101 -1.56 23.69 6.64
N ILE A 102 -0.38 24.34 6.54
CA ILE A 102 0.83 23.72 5.99
C ILE A 102 1.32 22.57 6.86
N ASP A 103 1.41 22.77 8.18
CA ASP A 103 1.91 21.74 9.09
C ASP A 103 1.05 20.48 9.06
N ARG A 104 -0.28 20.67 8.95
CA ARG A 104 -1.23 19.57 8.84
C ARG A 104 -1.01 18.80 7.55
N GLU A 105 -1.03 19.47 6.40
CA GLU A 105 -0.89 18.82 5.09
C GLU A 105 0.50 18.16 4.93
N ALA A 106 1.56 18.80 5.43
CA ALA A 106 2.91 18.26 5.38
C ALA A 106 3.11 17.00 6.24
N GLN A 107 2.24 16.79 7.24
CA GLN A 107 2.26 15.61 8.08
C GLN A 107 1.46 14.44 7.50
N VAL A 108 0.38 14.70 6.77
CA VAL A 108 -0.59 13.66 6.41
C VAL A 108 -0.60 13.27 4.93
N THR A 109 0.02 14.07 4.04
CA THR A 109 -0.03 13.81 2.58
C THR A 109 1.27 13.21 2.03
N GLY A 110 1.14 12.26 1.12
CA GLY A 110 2.26 11.73 0.31
C GLY A 110 2.61 12.63 -0.89
N GLY A 111 1.65 13.43 -1.35
CA GLY A 111 1.80 14.42 -2.39
C GLY A 111 0.59 15.34 -2.43
N MET A 112 0.67 16.39 -3.26
CA MET A 112 -0.45 17.28 -3.54
C MET A 112 -0.34 17.86 -4.95
N ALA A 113 -1.46 17.91 -5.65
CA ALA A 113 -1.64 18.64 -6.89
C ALA A 113 -2.45 19.92 -6.67
N ASN A 114 -2.04 20.99 -7.35
CA ASN A 114 -2.88 22.16 -7.56
C ASN A 114 -3.04 22.36 -9.06
N ALA A 115 -4.26 22.09 -9.55
CA ALA A 115 -4.58 22.16 -10.96
C ALA A 115 -4.47 23.57 -11.52
N ASP A 116 -5.00 24.58 -10.82
CA ASP A 116 -5.03 25.97 -11.26
C ASP A 116 -3.60 26.51 -11.48
N LEU A 117 -2.71 26.18 -10.55
CA LEU A 117 -1.31 26.58 -10.58
C LEU A 117 -0.44 25.64 -11.43
N LYS A 118 -0.98 24.51 -11.89
CA LYS A 118 -0.28 23.49 -12.69
C LYS A 118 0.98 22.99 -11.99
N VAL A 119 0.88 22.76 -10.68
CA VAL A 119 1.97 22.27 -9.84
C VAL A 119 1.60 20.97 -9.17
N VAL A 120 2.61 20.12 -8.99
CA VAL A 120 2.56 18.89 -8.20
C VAL A 120 3.74 18.93 -7.22
N ALA A 121 3.52 18.54 -5.98
CA ALA A 121 4.58 18.38 -4.99
C ALA A 121 4.50 16.99 -4.37
N LEU A 122 5.64 16.32 -4.25
CA LEU A 122 5.77 15.01 -3.61
C LEU A 122 6.49 15.15 -2.27
N ASN A 123 5.92 14.55 -1.23
CA ASN A 123 6.45 14.54 0.13
C ASN A 123 7.33 13.31 0.34
N GLY A 124 8.61 13.40 -0.04
CA GLY A 124 9.59 12.32 0.08
C GLY A 124 9.87 11.87 1.52
N TYR A 125 9.52 12.68 2.52
CA TYR A 125 9.62 12.33 3.95
C TYR A 125 8.51 11.38 4.41
N SER A 126 7.36 11.36 3.73
CA SER A 126 6.23 10.51 4.10
C SER A 126 6.64 9.03 4.10
N ASN A 127 6.21 8.27 5.12
CA ASN A 127 6.47 6.82 5.19
C ASN A 127 5.98 6.08 3.94
N ASN A 128 4.88 6.54 3.34
CA ASN A 128 4.34 5.99 2.11
C ASN A 128 5.31 6.15 0.92
N MET A 129 6.28 7.08 0.95
CA MET A 129 7.18 7.37 -0.18
C MET A 129 8.52 6.62 -0.13
N ARG A 130 8.72 5.72 0.86
CA ARG A 130 9.97 4.93 0.99
C ARG A 130 10.19 3.93 -0.16
N LEU A 131 9.11 3.34 -0.69
CA LEU A 131 9.18 2.35 -1.77
C LEU A 131 8.98 2.98 -3.16
N SER A 132 9.75 2.56 -4.16
CA SER A 132 9.64 3.06 -5.54
C SER A 132 8.23 2.97 -6.10
N GLN A 133 7.55 1.84 -5.91
CA GLN A 133 6.19 1.64 -6.39
C GLN A 133 5.20 2.67 -5.85
N ASN A 134 5.34 3.07 -4.58
CA ASN A 134 4.46 4.04 -3.96
C ASN A 134 4.75 5.43 -4.51
N ARG A 135 6.03 5.78 -4.72
CA ARG A 135 6.41 7.03 -5.39
C ARG A 135 5.80 7.14 -6.79
N VAL A 136 5.87 6.07 -7.57
CA VAL A 136 5.26 6.00 -8.91
C VAL A 136 3.74 6.13 -8.82
N ALA A 137 3.09 5.40 -7.91
CA ALA A 137 1.64 5.44 -7.75
C ALA A 137 1.15 6.82 -7.31
N THR A 138 1.78 7.43 -6.29
CA THR A 138 1.46 8.78 -5.81
C THR A 138 1.71 9.81 -6.90
N MET A 139 2.82 9.73 -7.62
CA MET A 139 3.07 10.65 -8.74
C MET A 139 2.02 10.51 -9.86
N GLY A 140 1.62 9.28 -10.19
CA GLY A 140 0.54 9.01 -11.13
C GLY A 140 -0.82 9.57 -10.66
N HIS A 141 -1.12 9.44 -9.37
CA HIS A 141 -2.30 10.01 -8.71
C HIS A 141 -2.34 11.54 -8.85
N GLU A 142 -1.26 12.23 -8.44
CA GLU A 142 -1.21 13.69 -8.46
C GLU A 142 -1.23 14.26 -9.89
N LEU A 143 -0.53 13.63 -10.84
CA LEU A 143 -0.62 14.01 -12.24
C LEU A 143 -2.02 13.79 -12.80
N PHE A 144 -2.75 12.78 -12.33
CA PHE A 144 -4.11 12.53 -12.81
C PHE A 144 -5.08 13.64 -12.41
N HIS A 145 -4.89 14.29 -11.27
CA HIS A 145 -5.67 15.50 -10.94
C HIS A 145 -5.51 16.62 -11.98
N GLN A 146 -4.34 16.73 -12.63
CA GLN A 146 -4.14 17.69 -13.73
C GLN A 146 -4.93 17.29 -14.99
N VAL A 147 -5.05 15.99 -15.25
CA VAL A 147 -5.90 15.45 -16.34
C VAL A 147 -7.37 15.71 -16.05
N GLN A 148 -7.83 15.42 -14.84
CA GLN A 148 -9.21 15.67 -14.41
C GLN A 148 -9.57 17.15 -14.60
N ALA A 149 -8.69 18.05 -14.17
CA ALA A 149 -8.88 19.50 -14.36
C ALA A 149 -8.91 19.90 -15.84
N GLN A 150 -8.00 19.38 -16.67
CA GLN A 150 -8.03 19.64 -18.11
C GLN A 150 -9.34 19.18 -18.76
N LEU A 151 -9.78 17.95 -18.45
CA LEU A 151 -10.99 17.37 -19.05
C LEU A 151 -12.27 18.07 -18.60
N SER A 152 -12.31 18.50 -17.34
CA SER A 152 -13.45 19.21 -16.75
C SER A 152 -13.44 20.73 -17.00
N HIS A 153 -12.47 21.25 -17.76
CA HIS A 153 -12.28 22.69 -17.95
C HIS A 153 -12.19 23.44 -16.61
N ASP A 154 -11.38 22.92 -15.69
CA ASP A 154 -11.13 23.40 -14.33
C ASP A 154 -12.39 23.45 -13.42
N LYS A 155 -13.46 22.73 -13.79
CA LYS A 155 -14.67 22.53 -12.96
C LYS A 155 -14.63 21.24 -12.14
N GLY A 156 -13.42 20.81 -11.75
CA GLY A 156 -13.21 19.58 -10.99
C GLY A 156 -13.91 19.58 -9.62
N ASP A 157 -14.16 20.75 -9.05
CA ASP A 157 -14.93 20.93 -7.81
C ASP A 157 -16.40 20.52 -7.93
N LYS A 158 -16.91 20.34 -9.16
CA LYS A 158 -18.27 19.86 -9.45
C LYS A 158 -18.37 18.34 -9.59
N ALA A 159 -17.23 17.64 -9.67
CA ALA A 159 -17.22 16.19 -9.73
C ALA A 159 -17.58 15.57 -8.36
N LEU A 160 -18.01 14.31 -8.37
CA LEU A 160 -18.18 13.52 -7.15
C LEU A 160 -16.81 13.28 -6.53
N ARG A 161 -16.63 13.65 -5.26
CA ARG A 161 -15.32 13.64 -4.60
C ARG A 161 -14.69 12.24 -4.57
N TRP A 162 -15.48 11.22 -4.22
CA TRP A 162 -15.01 9.84 -4.21
C TRP A 162 -14.54 9.37 -5.58
N LEU A 163 -15.18 9.85 -6.67
CA LEU A 163 -14.80 9.47 -8.03
C LEU A 163 -13.56 10.23 -8.49
N THR A 164 -13.38 11.48 -8.05
CA THR A 164 -12.14 12.25 -8.24
C THR A 164 -10.95 11.56 -7.58
N GLU A 165 -11.04 11.24 -6.30
CA GLU A 165 -9.93 10.64 -5.56
C GLU A 165 -9.71 9.17 -5.94
N GLY A 166 -10.78 8.38 -6.01
CA GLY A 166 -10.68 6.96 -6.37
C GLY A 166 -10.20 6.72 -7.81
N THR A 167 -10.50 7.61 -8.77
CA THR A 167 -9.91 7.48 -10.12
C THR A 167 -8.46 7.96 -10.19
N ALA A 168 -8.04 8.88 -9.32
CA ALA A 168 -6.63 9.24 -9.18
C ALA A 168 -5.82 8.06 -8.64
N ASP A 169 -6.31 7.35 -7.63
CA ASP A 169 -5.68 6.11 -7.14
C ASP A 169 -5.76 4.97 -8.14
N TYR A 170 -6.87 4.83 -8.88
CA TYR A 170 -6.97 3.87 -9.99
C TYR A 170 -5.88 4.11 -11.05
N MET A 171 -5.62 5.37 -11.39
CA MET A 171 -4.56 5.74 -12.33
C MET A 171 -3.16 5.62 -11.73
N GLY A 172 -2.99 5.90 -10.42
CA GLY A 172 -1.76 5.62 -9.69
C GLY A 172 -1.40 4.14 -9.72
N ALA A 173 -2.38 3.26 -9.45
CA ALA A 173 -2.22 1.82 -9.54
C ALA A 173 -1.85 1.35 -10.96
N ARG A 174 -2.47 1.95 -11.98
CA ARG A 174 -2.13 1.69 -13.38
C ARG A 174 -0.70 2.13 -13.72
N MET A 175 -0.25 3.28 -13.21
CA MET A 175 1.12 3.75 -13.39
C MET A 175 2.14 2.84 -12.73
N ALA A 176 1.85 2.34 -11.53
CA ALA A 176 2.69 1.35 -10.85
C ALA A 176 2.82 0.08 -11.71
N GLU A 177 1.71 -0.50 -12.19
CA GLU A 177 1.71 -1.68 -13.05
C GLU A 177 2.49 -1.46 -14.36
N LYS A 178 2.28 -0.31 -15.03
CA LYS A 178 2.98 0.03 -16.28
C LYS A 178 4.48 0.25 -16.10
N SER A 179 4.89 0.61 -14.89
CA SER A 179 6.29 0.77 -14.52
C SER A 179 6.93 -0.53 -14.03
N GLY A 180 6.19 -1.66 -14.11
CA GLY A 180 6.69 -2.98 -13.70
C GLY A 180 6.57 -3.26 -12.21
N TYR A 181 5.83 -2.43 -11.47
CA TYR A 181 5.56 -2.62 -10.05
C TYR A 181 4.25 -3.38 -9.81
N LEU A 182 3.68 -3.24 -8.60
CA LEU A 182 2.54 -4.04 -8.12
C LEU A 182 1.42 -4.12 -9.16
N PRO A 183 0.95 -5.33 -9.51
CA PRO A 183 -0.15 -5.50 -10.45
C PRO A 183 -1.43 -4.83 -9.95
N MET A 184 -2.16 -4.17 -10.85
CA MET A 184 -3.34 -3.39 -10.49
C MET A 184 -4.42 -4.23 -9.79
N ARG A 185 -4.52 -5.52 -10.14
CA ARG A 185 -5.45 -6.48 -9.53
C ARG A 185 -5.26 -6.67 -8.02
N GLN A 186 -4.10 -6.34 -7.47
CA GLN A 186 -3.83 -6.49 -6.03
C GLN A 186 -4.45 -5.37 -5.19
N PHE A 187 -4.60 -4.17 -5.77
CA PHE A 187 -5.09 -2.99 -5.06
C PHE A 187 -6.44 -3.19 -4.36
N PRO A 188 -7.53 -3.66 -5.02
CA PRO A 188 -8.81 -3.86 -4.34
C PRO A 188 -8.73 -4.91 -3.23
N VAL A 189 -7.85 -5.92 -3.35
CA VAL A 189 -7.66 -6.93 -2.30
C VAL A 189 -7.01 -6.30 -1.06
N GLU A 190 -5.97 -5.49 -1.25
CA GLU A 190 -5.34 -4.75 -0.15
C GLU A 190 -6.33 -3.81 0.55
N ARG A 191 -7.20 -3.13 -0.22
CA ARG A 191 -8.21 -2.23 0.36
C ARG A 191 -9.23 -2.99 1.21
N ILE A 192 -9.77 -4.10 0.70
CA ILE A 192 -10.72 -4.94 1.45
C ILE A 192 -10.06 -5.47 2.72
N ASN A 193 -8.84 -6.02 2.62
CA ASN A 193 -8.12 -6.58 3.75
C ASN A 193 -7.85 -5.53 4.84
N ALA A 194 -7.42 -4.33 4.45
CA ALA A 194 -7.15 -3.25 5.38
C ALA A 194 -8.41 -2.63 5.99
N LEU A 195 -9.59 -2.87 5.42
CA LEU A 195 -10.89 -2.49 6.00
C LEU A 195 -11.45 -3.59 6.90
N ARG A 196 -11.24 -4.87 6.58
CA ARG A 196 -11.63 -6.01 7.44
C ARG A 196 -10.86 -6.06 8.76
N SER A 197 -9.63 -5.53 8.79
CA SER A 197 -8.83 -5.46 10.02
C SER A 197 -9.31 -4.40 11.01
N LYS A 198 -10.12 -3.42 10.58
CA LYS A 198 -10.59 -2.32 11.43
C LYS A 198 -11.77 -2.72 12.31
N SER A 199 -11.80 -2.18 13.53
CA SER A 199 -12.93 -2.33 14.46
C SER A 199 -14.11 -1.42 14.12
N ASP A 200 -13.82 -0.20 13.63
CA ASP A 200 -14.83 0.79 13.24
C ASP A 200 -14.81 0.97 11.73
N GLN A 201 -15.89 0.62 11.06
CA GLN A 201 -16.03 0.78 9.62
C GLN A 201 -16.73 2.10 9.29
N LEU A 202 -16.15 2.85 8.36
CA LEU A 202 -16.76 4.04 7.80
C LEU A 202 -17.90 3.63 6.84
N ASP A 203 -19.03 4.32 6.93
CA ASP A 203 -20.17 4.10 6.05
C ASP A 203 -19.85 4.57 4.61
N PRO A 204 -19.99 3.71 3.57
CA PRO A 204 -19.90 4.13 2.18
C PRO A 204 -20.72 5.37 1.82
N GLY A 205 -21.91 5.53 2.41
CA GLY A 205 -22.76 6.70 2.17
C GLY A 205 -22.09 8.02 2.59
N GLU A 206 -21.35 8.03 3.70
CA GLU A 206 -20.61 9.20 4.15
C GLU A 206 -19.51 9.59 3.15
N VAL A 207 -18.82 8.60 2.57
CA VAL A 207 -17.79 8.81 1.55
C VAL A 207 -18.40 9.28 0.23
N PHE A 208 -19.52 8.68 -0.17
CA PHE A 208 -20.18 8.97 -1.44
C PHE A 208 -20.69 10.41 -1.51
N HIS A 209 -21.28 10.91 -0.42
CA HIS A 209 -21.87 12.25 -0.35
C HIS A 209 -20.90 13.32 0.20
N ALA A 210 -19.66 12.97 0.53
CA ALA A 210 -18.68 13.91 1.05
C ALA A 210 -18.36 15.03 0.06
N ASN A 211 -18.55 16.27 0.48
CA ASN A 211 -17.91 17.43 -0.14
C ASN A 211 -16.44 17.55 0.32
N LYS A 212 -15.72 18.56 -0.18
CA LYS A 212 -14.30 18.77 0.16
C LYS A 212 -14.02 18.85 1.66
N ASP A 213 -14.81 19.62 2.41
CA ASP A 213 -14.58 19.84 3.84
C ASP A 213 -14.92 18.58 4.64
N GLN A 214 -15.98 17.86 4.26
CA GLN A 214 -16.33 16.57 4.85
C GLN A 214 -15.25 15.53 4.57
N TRP A 215 -14.74 15.46 3.34
CA TRP A 215 -13.65 14.57 2.95
C TRP A 215 -12.40 14.78 3.81
N VAL A 216 -12.00 16.03 4.01
CA VAL A 216 -10.85 16.36 4.87
C VAL A 216 -11.07 15.87 6.31
N LYS A 217 -12.28 16.01 6.87
CA LYS A 217 -12.58 15.50 8.21
C LYS A 217 -12.54 13.97 8.29
N LEU A 218 -13.00 13.28 7.24
CA LEU A 218 -12.90 11.83 7.16
C LEU A 218 -11.42 11.40 7.16
N MET A 219 -10.59 12.09 6.38
CA MET A 219 -9.14 11.85 6.29
C MET A 219 -8.38 12.11 7.58
N GLU A 220 -8.78 13.10 8.37
CA GLU A 220 -8.19 13.38 9.67
C GLU A 220 -8.42 12.26 10.68
N LYS A 221 -9.46 11.43 10.49
CA LYS A 221 -9.70 10.25 11.32
C LYS A 221 -8.81 9.08 10.88
N ASP A 222 -8.86 8.71 9.61
CA ASP A 222 -7.97 7.74 8.96
C ASP A 222 -8.14 7.72 7.42
N GLU A 223 -7.33 6.91 6.73
CA GLU A 223 -7.36 6.76 5.27
C GLU A 223 -8.55 5.93 4.72
N SER A 224 -9.54 5.52 5.52
CA SER A 224 -10.61 4.61 5.06
C SER A 224 -11.44 5.21 3.93
N SER A 225 -11.60 6.54 3.89
CA SER A 225 -12.34 7.22 2.82
C SER A 225 -11.70 6.98 1.44
N TYR A 226 -10.37 7.04 1.31
CA TYR A 226 -9.66 6.66 0.08
C TYR A 226 -9.92 5.19 -0.25
N ARG A 227 -9.77 4.29 0.73
CA ARG A 227 -9.93 2.84 0.49
C ARG A 227 -11.34 2.48 0.01
N ILE A 228 -12.36 3.12 0.56
CA ILE A 228 -13.76 2.93 0.14
C ILE A 228 -13.98 3.57 -1.25
N ALA A 229 -13.44 4.76 -1.51
CA ALA A 229 -13.53 5.40 -2.82
C ALA A 229 -12.86 4.58 -3.93
N ASP A 230 -11.68 4.02 -3.67
CA ASP A 230 -10.99 3.09 -4.56
C ASP A 230 -11.91 1.91 -4.88
N LEU A 231 -12.47 1.27 -3.85
CA LEU A 231 -13.36 0.12 -4.03
C LEU A 231 -14.62 0.48 -4.82
N MET A 232 -15.20 1.67 -4.62
CA MET A 232 -16.31 2.15 -5.44
C MET A 232 -15.91 2.28 -6.90
N VAL A 233 -14.72 2.78 -7.21
CA VAL A 233 -14.22 2.86 -8.60
C VAL A 233 -13.95 1.48 -9.19
N PHE A 234 -13.30 0.59 -8.45
CA PHE A 234 -13.08 -0.79 -8.90
C PHE A 234 -14.42 -1.52 -9.14
N TYR A 235 -15.40 -1.33 -8.25
CA TYR A 235 -16.74 -1.91 -8.40
C TYR A 235 -17.48 -1.33 -9.60
N LEU A 236 -17.47 0.01 -9.78
CA LEU A 236 -18.07 0.69 -10.93
C LEU A 236 -17.55 0.15 -12.26
N LEU A 237 -16.25 -0.10 -12.33
CA LEU A 237 -15.57 -0.52 -13.55
C LEU A 237 -15.48 -2.04 -13.70
N ALA A 238 -15.88 -2.84 -12.72
CA ALA A 238 -15.69 -4.30 -12.73
C ALA A 238 -16.38 -4.99 -13.91
N SER A 239 -17.57 -4.51 -14.31
CA SER A 239 -18.35 -5.05 -15.43
C SER A 239 -18.05 -4.39 -16.77
N VAL A 240 -17.25 -3.33 -16.78
CA VAL A 240 -16.87 -2.60 -17.99
C VAL A 240 -15.73 -3.34 -18.69
N PRO A 241 -15.77 -3.56 -20.02
CA PRO A 241 -14.64 -4.10 -20.76
C PRO A 241 -13.37 -3.29 -20.56
N ASP A 242 -12.21 -3.94 -20.37
CA ASP A 242 -10.94 -3.28 -20.04
C ASP A 242 -10.57 -2.14 -21.01
N ASN A 243 -10.88 -2.30 -22.30
CA ASN A 243 -10.60 -1.29 -23.32
C ASN A 243 -11.53 -0.06 -23.27
N GLN A 244 -12.57 -0.06 -22.42
CA GLN A 244 -13.52 1.05 -22.28
C GLN A 244 -13.42 1.76 -20.92
N LYS A 245 -12.85 1.13 -19.89
CA LYS A 245 -12.78 1.67 -18.52
C LYS A 245 -12.22 3.10 -18.48
N TYR A 246 -11.06 3.26 -19.09
CA TYR A 246 -10.31 4.51 -19.16
C TYR A 246 -11.01 5.59 -19.99
N GLU A 247 -11.71 5.19 -21.07
CA GLU A 247 -12.49 6.09 -21.91
C GLU A 247 -13.73 6.62 -21.16
N LEU A 248 -14.38 5.78 -20.35
CA LEU A 248 -15.49 6.20 -19.50
C LEU A 248 -15.06 7.16 -18.40
N ILE A 249 -13.90 6.93 -17.76
CA ILE A 249 -13.32 7.89 -16.81
C ILE A 249 -13.10 9.24 -17.50
N ALA A 250 -12.50 9.24 -18.70
CA ALA A 250 -12.28 10.47 -19.46
C ALA A 250 -13.60 11.16 -19.84
N ALA A 251 -14.61 10.38 -20.27
CA ALA A 251 -15.93 10.88 -20.61
C ALA A 251 -16.63 11.53 -19.41
N TYR A 252 -16.53 10.92 -18.23
CA TYR A 252 -17.08 11.47 -16.99
C TYR A 252 -16.58 12.89 -16.73
N PHE A 253 -15.26 13.10 -16.71
CA PHE A 253 -14.72 14.45 -16.43
C PHE A 253 -15.04 15.46 -17.53
N ARG A 254 -15.11 15.05 -18.81
CA ARG A 254 -15.60 15.92 -19.88
C ARG A 254 -17.04 16.36 -19.65
N GLU A 255 -17.90 15.43 -19.25
CA GLU A 255 -19.30 15.72 -18.93
C GLU A 255 -19.46 16.58 -17.68
N VAL A 256 -18.60 16.43 -16.68
CA VAL A 256 -18.54 17.37 -15.54
C VAL A 256 -18.26 18.79 -16.04
N GLY A 257 -17.31 18.96 -16.96
CA GLY A 257 -17.00 20.28 -17.54
C GLY A 257 -18.17 20.90 -18.32
N GLN A 258 -18.94 20.08 -19.03
CA GLN A 258 -20.11 20.51 -19.81
C GLN A 258 -21.32 20.82 -18.93
N LEU A 259 -21.65 19.93 -18.00
CA LEU A 259 -22.90 19.98 -17.22
C LEU A 259 -22.74 20.76 -15.91
N GLY A 260 -21.52 20.89 -15.39
CA GLY A 260 -21.25 21.52 -14.09
C GLY A 260 -21.86 20.78 -12.90
N ASN A 261 -22.14 19.47 -13.05
CA ASN A 261 -22.77 18.65 -12.02
C ASN A 261 -22.30 17.19 -12.14
N GLY A 262 -21.61 16.69 -11.11
CA GLY A 262 -21.01 15.37 -11.07
C GLY A 262 -22.02 14.22 -11.10
N GLU A 263 -23.19 14.37 -10.48
CA GLU A 263 -24.24 13.34 -10.48
C GLU A 263 -24.87 13.18 -11.87
N LYS A 264 -25.17 14.30 -12.55
CA LYS A 264 -25.70 14.28 -13.92
C LYS A 264 -24.68 13.73 -14.91
N ALA A 265 -23.40 14.10 -14.74
CA ALA A 265 -22.31 13.53 -15.53
C ALA A 265 -22.18 12.02 -15.30
N PHE A 266 -22.30 11.57 -14.04
CA PHE A 266 -22.27 10.16 -13.69
C PHE A 266 -23.42 9.39 -14.35
N GLU A 267 -24.65 9.88 -14.21
CA GLU A 267 -25.83 9.25 -14.82
C GLU A 267 -25.71 9.19 -16.34
N LYS A 268 -25.22 10.25 -16.98
CA LYS A 268 -25.05 10.30 -18.43
C LYS A 268 -23.97 9.34 -18.93
N VAL A 269 -22.84 9.21 -18.23
CA VAL A 269 -21.71 8.40 -18.70
C VAL A 269 -21.86 6.94 -18.35
N PHE A 270 -22.20 6.64 -17.10
CA PHE A 270 -22.31 5.27 -16.60
C PHE A 270 -23.72 4.69 -16.76
N GLN A 271 -24.68 5.48 -17.27
CA GLN A 271 -26.06 5.05 -17.50
C GLN A 271 -26.72 4.48 -16.23
N LYS A 272 -26.35 5.04 -15.08
CA LYS A 272 -26.76 4.57 -13.75
C LYS A 272 -27.00 5.75 -12.82
N LYS A 273 -28.09 5.71 -12.07
CA LYS A 273 -28.37 6.74 -11.06
C LYS A 273 -27.39 6.62 -9.88
N PRO A 274 -26.89 7.74 -9.33
CA PRO A 274 -26.01 7.75 -8.16
C PRO A 274 -26.52 6.89 -6.98
N ASP A 275 -27.77 7.09 -6.55
CA ASP A 275 -28.33 6.34 -5.41
C ASP A 275 -28.45 4.84 -5.65
N VAL A 276 -28.73 4.44 -6.90
CA VAL A 276 -28.79 3.02 -7.28
C VAL A 276 -27.40 2.42 -7.26
N PHE A 277 -26.39 3.15 -7.73
CA PHE A 277 -25.00 2.71 -7.62
C PHE A 277 -24.58 2.55 -6.16
N LEU A 278 -24.87 3.53 -5.30
CA LEU A 278 -24.50 3.49 -3.88
C LEU A 278 -25.15 2.29 -3.18
N SER A 279 -26.44 2.06 -3.38
CA SER A 279 -27.13 0.92 -2.77
C SER A 279 -26.57 -0.43 -3.22
N ASP A 280 -26.28 -0.58 -4.52
CA ASP A 280 -25.65 -1.80 -5.05
C ASP A 280 -24.24 -2.00 -4.47
N PHE A 281 -23.48 -0.91 -4.33
CA PHE A 281 -22.14 -0.93 -3.76
C PHE A 281 -22.17 -1.28 -2.27
N GLU A 282 -23.06 -0.70 -1.47
CA GLU A 282 -23.20 -0.98 -0.04
C GLU A 282 -23.51 -2.46 0.20
N ALA A 283 -24.42 -3.04 -0.59
CA ALA A 283 -24.73 -4.47 -0.53
C ALA A 283 -23.51 -5.34 -0.86
N TRP A 284 -22.78 -5.00 -1.94
CA TRP A 284 -21.55 -5.70 -2.31
C TRP A 284 -20.46 -5.55 -1.23
N PHE A 285 -20.25 -4.34 -0.73
CA PHE A 285 -19.24 -3.99 0.26
C PHE A 285 -19.48 -4.73 1.58
N SER A 286 -20.71 -4.74 2.06
CA SER A 286 -21.11 -5.51 3.25
C SER A 286 -20.85 -7.01 3.06
N ASN A 287 -21.16 -7.56 1.88
CA ASN A 287 -20.83 -8.95 1.57
C ASN A 287 -19.32 -9.20 1.55
N GLN A 288 -18.52 -8.32 0.93
CA GLN A 288 -17.06 -8.44 0.93
C GLN A 288 -16.47 -8.38 2.34
N LEU A 289 -16.99 -7.55 3.24
CA LEU A 289 -16.45 -7.45 4.61
C LEU A 289 -16.88 -8.61 5.52
N SER A 290 -17.99 -9.28 5.21
CA SER A 290 -18.50 -10.44 5.96
C SER A 290 -18.04 -11.79 5.43
N GLU A 291 -17.47 -11.85 4.23
CA GLU A 291 -16.89 -13.07 3.67
C GLU A 291 -15.81 -13.66 4.61
N PRO A 292 -15.83 -15.00 4.85
CA PRO A 292 -14.80 -15.64 5.65
C PRO A 292 -13.41 -15.39 5.07
N THR A 293 -12.44 -15.18 5.95
CA THR A 293 -11.05 -15.05 5.53
C THR A 293 -10.54 -16.31 4.88
N THR A 294 -9.86 -16.10 3.76
CA THR A 294 -9.27 -17.17 2.95
C THR A 294 -7.75 -17.11 3.07
N LEU A 295 -7.14 -18.28 3.23
CA LEU A 295 -5.71 -18.46 3.10
C LEU A 295 -5.47 -19.30 1.85
N GLN A 296 -4.95 -18.67 0.80
CA GLN A 296 -4.63 -19.36 -0.44
C GLN A 296 -3.16 -19.77 -0.41
N ILE A 297 -2.88 -21.08 -0.51
CA ILE A 297 -1.52 -21.59 -0.66
C ILE A 297 -1.33 -22.01 -2.12
N VAL A 298 -0.40 -21.36 -2.82
CA VAL A 298 -0.11 -21.62 -4.24
C VAL A 298 1.24 -22.31 -4.33
N ARG A 299 1.25 -23.56 -4.78
CA ARG A 299 2.48 -24.31 -5.06
C ARG A 299 2.95 -24.08 -6.49
N GLN A 300 4.13 -23.49 -6.67
CA GLN A 300 4.76 -23.38 -7.99
C GLN A 300 5.39 -24.71 -8.44
N ASP A 301 5.64 -24.82 -9.74
CA ASP A 301 6.33 -25.96 -10.32
C ASP A 301 7.70 -26.18 -9.67
N GLY A 302 8.04 -27.44 -9.44
CA GLY A 302 9.30 -27.84 -8.81
C GLY A 302 9.31 -27.73 -7.28
N VAL A 303 8.22 -27.33 -6.63
CA VAL A 303 8.05 -27.49 -5.18
C VAL A 303 7.46 -28.87 -4.87
N SER A 304 8.08 -29.61 -3.94
CA SER A 304 7.62 -30.95 -3.53
C SER A 304 6.20 -30.92 -2.95
N ALA A 305 5.42 -31.96 -3.21
CA ALA A 305 4.10 -32.16 -2.56
C ALA A 305 4.22 -32.20 -1.03
N ALA A 306 5.24 -32.88 -0.50
CA ALA A 306 5.47 -32.95 0.94
C ALA A 306 5.76 -31.57 1.56
N TYR A 307 6.42 -30.68 0.81
CA TYR A 307 6.69 -29.32 1.29
C TYR A 307 5.41 -28.47 1.34
N TYR A 308 4.51 -28.68 0.38
CA TYR A 308 3.19 -28.07 0.40
C TYR A 308 2.37 -28.58 1.59
N GLU A 309 2.34 -29.90 1.83
CA GLU A 309 1.62 -30.51 2.96
C GLU A 309 2.13 -30.01 4.32
N ASP A 310 3.46 -29.86 4.48
CA ASP A 310 4.05 -29.30 5.70
C ASP A 310 3.57 -27.86 5.96
N VAL A 311 3.50 -27.02 4.92
CA VAL A 311 3.03 -25.63 5.02
C VAL A 311 1.52 -25.56 5.26
N GLU A 312 0.74 -26.39 4.56
CA GLU A 312 -0.71 -26.48 4.75
C GLU A 312 -1.05 -26.89 6.19
N ASN A 313 -0.34 -27.89 6.72
CA ASN A 313 -0.49 -28.30 8.11
C ASN A 313 -0.08 -27.20 9.10
N SER A 314 0.99 -26.45 8.82
CA SER A 314 1.39 -25.28 9.61
C SER A 314 0.29 -24.24 9.71
N VAL A 315 -0.32 -23.90 8.57
CA VAL A 315 -1.42 -22.93 8.49
C VAL A 315 -2.62 -23.39 9.34
N VAL A 316 -2.98 -24.67 9.27
CA VAL A 316 -4.05 -25.25 10.09
C VAL A 316 -3.73 -25.14 11.58
N LEU A 317 -2.53 -25.54 11.99
CA LEU A 317 -2.10 -25.52 13.38
C LEU A 317 -2.01 -24.09 13.94
N ALA A 318 -1.49 -23.14 13.16
CA ALA A 318 -1.42 -21.74 13.55
C ALA A 318 -2.83 -21.16 13.78
N ARG A 319 -3.79 -21.40 12.88
CA ARG A 319 -5.18 -20.95 13.08
C ARG A 319 -5.85 -21.63 14.28
N GLN A 320 -5.59 -22.92 14.49
CA GLN A 320 -6.08 -23.61 15.68
C GLN A 320 -5.50 -23.01 16.96
N PHE A 321 -4.21 -22.66 16.96
CA PHE A 321 -3.58 -21.97 18.07
C PHE A 321 -4.28 -20.63 18.35
N LEU A 322 -4.44 -19.76 17.33
CA LEU A 322 -5.11 -18.46 17.46
C LEU A 322 -6.52 -18.62 18.06
N LYS A 323 -7.28 -19.60 17.56
CA LYS A 323 -8.65 -19.87 18.01
C LYS A 323 -8.69 -20.37 19.45
N ASN A 324 -7.84 -21.34 19.79
CA ASN A 324 -7.87 -22.01 21.08
C ASN A 324 -7.27 -21.17 22.21
N GLN A 325 -6.18 -20.45 21.93
CA GLN A 325 -5.47 -19.67 22.94
C GLN A 325 -5.99 -18.24 23.03
N TRP A 326 -6.38 -17.64 21.91
CA TRP A 326 -6.71 -16.21 21.84
C TRP A 326 -8.16 -15.93 21.42
N GLY A 327 -8.95 -16.97 21.12
CA GLY A 327 -10.38 -16.82 20.77
C GLY A 327 -10.60 -16.12 19.43
N GLY A 328 -9.57 -15.99 18.59
CA GLY A 328 -9.60 -15.22 17.35
C GLY A 328 -9.13 -16.00 16.13
N ASP A 329 -9.29 -15.40 14.97
CA ASP A 329 -8.76 -15.86 13.68
C ASP A 329 -8.37 -14.64 12.84
N LEU A 330 -7.70 -14.85 11.73
CA LEU A 330 -7.38 -13.78 10.78
C LEU A 330 -8.66 -13.15 10.24
N ARG A 331 -8.65 -11.82 10.11
CA ARG A 331 -9.70 -10.96 9.52
C ARG A 331 -9.40 -10.53 8.09
N ALA A 332 -8.14 -10.60 7.66
CA ALA A 332 -7.75 -10.39 6.26
C ALA A 332 -7.38 -11.70 5.55
N SER A 333 -7.74 -11.82 4.27
CA SER A 333 -7.35 -12.94 3.42
C SER A 333 -5.87 -12.83 3.03
N GLN A 334 -5.13 -13.94 3.02
CA GLN A 334 -3.70 -13.96 2.65
C GLN A 334 -3.43 -14.95 1.52
N LYS A 335 -2.36 -14.69 0.77
CA LYS A 335 -1.85 -15.57 -0.28
C LYS A 335 -0.41 -15.94 0.01
N ILE A 336 -0.13 -17.23 0.18
CA ILE A 336 1.21 -17.78 0.37
C ILE A 336 1.62 -18.50 -0.90
N ILE A 337 2.70 -18.07 -1.54
CA ILE A 337 3.22 -18.67 -2.78
C ILE A 337 4.50 -19.41 -2.45
N LEU A 338 4.49 -20.73 -2.65
CA LEU A 338 5.63 -21.61 -2.43
C LEU A 338 6.43 -21.69 -3.72
N THR A 339 7.71 -21.34 -3.64
CA THR A 339 8.63 -21.33 -4.79
C THR A 339 9.84 -22.21 -4.51
N ASN A 340 10.48 -22.67 -5.58
CA ASN A 340 11.88 -23.12 -5.51
C ASN A 340 12.81 -21.92 -5.78
N GLU A 341 14.11 -22.13 -5.59
CA GLU A 341 15.13 -21.10 -5.83
C GLU A 341 15.05 -20.47 -7.24
N ALA A 342 14.82 -21.27 -8.28
CA ALA A 342 14.79 -20.80 -9.67
C ALA A 342 13.59 -19.88 -9.99
N GLU A 343 12.46 -20.08 -9.30
CA GLU A 343 11.23 -19.29 -9.50
C GLU A 343 11.05 -18.18 -8.46
N TYR A 344 11.85 -18.16 -7.39
CA TYR A 344 11.68 -17.21 -6.30
C TYR A 344 11.79 -15.75 -6.79
N GLN A 345 12.91 -15.39 -7.42
CA GLN A 345 13.12 -14.03 -7.93
C GLN A 345 12.06 -13.60 -8.95
N LYS A 346 11.66 -14.50 -9.86
CA LYS A 346 10.64 -14.20 -10.88
C LYS A 346 9.27 -13.98 -10.24
N THR A 347 8.96 -14.74 -9.20
CA THR A 347 7.69 -14.63 -8.47
C THR A 347 7.65 -13.32 -7.68
N LEU A 348 8.75 -12.89 -7.07
CA LEU A 348 8.85 -11.58 -6.41
C LEU A 348 8.54 -10.43 -7.38
N GLN A 349 9.07 -10.48 -8.61
CA GLN A 349 8.75 -9.48 -9.64
C GLN A 349 7.28 -9.57 -10.06
N ARG A 350 6.81 -10.76 -10.42
CA ARG A 350 5.46 -10.95 -10.99
C ARG A 350 4.32 -10.66 -10.01
N GLU A 351 4.45 -11.09 -8.76
CA GLU A 351 3.36 -11.06 -7.79
C GLU A 351 3.41 -9.85 -6.88
N LEU A 352 4.62 -9.36 -6.58
CA LEU A 352 4.86 -8.26 -5.65
C LEU A 352 5.42 -7.00 -6.33
N GLY A 353 5.65 -7.04 -7.64
CA GLY A 353 6.09 -5.87 -8.39
C GLY A 353 7.49 -5.40 -8.02
N LEU A 354 8.38 -6.26 -7.54
CA LEU A 354 9.75 -5.83 -7.29
C LEU A 354 10.48 -5.55 -8.61
N SER A 355 11.35 -4.55 -8.63
CA SER A 355 12.26 -4.34 -9.77
C SER A 355 13.22 -5.53 -9.90
N PRO A 356 13.80 -5.80 -11.08
CA PRO A 356 14.75 -6.90 -11.25
C PRO A 356 15.91 -6.87 -10.24
N ALA A 357 16.47 -5.69 -9.99
CA ALA A 357 17.57 -5.48 -9.06
C ALA A 357 17.17 -5.69 -7.60
N GLU A 358 16.00 -5.20 -7.18
CA GLU A 358 15.52 -5.42 -5.80
C GLU A 358 15.12 -6.89 -5.60
N ALA A 359 14.49 -7.52 -6.59
CA ALA A 359 14.17 -8.94 -6.54
C ALA A 359 15.42 -9.82 -6.42
N GLU A 360 16.48 -9.52 -7.16
CA GLU A 360 17.77 -10.21 -7.06
C GLU A 360 18.38 -10.05 -5.66
N LYS A 361 18.43 -8.81 -5.16
CA LYS A 361 18.94 -8.50 -3.83
C LYS A 361 18.17 -9.25 -2.73
N ARG A 362 16.85 -9.33 -2.82
CA ARG A 362 15.99 -10.05 -1.86
C ARG A 362 16.14 -11.56 -1.98
N ALA A 363 16.21 -12.09 -3.21
CA ALA A 363 16.37 -13.52 -3.45
C ALA A 363 17.66 -14.06 -2.80
N GLY A 364 18.74 -13.28 -2.79
CA GLY A 364 20.02 -13.67 -2.18
C GLY A 364 20.10 -13.58 -0.65
N LYS A 365 19.09 -13.02 0.03
CA LYS A 365 19.17 -12.74 1.48
C LYS A 365 18.01 -13.28 2.32
N SER A 366 16.84 -13.51 1.73
CA SER A 366 15.61 -13.73 2.50
C SER A 366 14.95 -15.07 2.18
N LEU A 367 14.57 -15.81 3.22
CA LEU A 367 13.81 -17.07 3.12
C LEU A 367 12.39 -16.84 2.57
N TYR A 368 11.86 -15.65 2.81
CA TYR A 368 10.57 -15.22 2.33
C TYR A 368 10.57 -13.71 2.12
N TYR A 369 9.57 -13.22 1.41
CA TYR A 369 9.28 -11.80 1.32
C TYR A 369 7.77 -11.62 1.29
N ASN A 370 7.28 -10.71 2.13
CA ASN A 370 5.88 -10.36 2.21
C ASN A 370 5.68 -8.92 1.73
N TYR A 371 4.60 -8.71 0.98
CA TYR A 371 4.12 -7.38 0.65
C TYR A 371 2.59 -7.41 0.63
N GLY A 372 1.99 -6.57 1.48
CA GLY A 372 0.55 -6.59 1.72
C GLY A 372 0.09 -8.00 2.11
N HIS A 373 -0.92 -8.50 1.41
CA HIS A 373 -1.49 -9.83 1.68
C HIS A 373 -0.77 -11.00 1.02
N THR A 374 0.27 -10.76 0.22
CA THR A 374 0.97 -11.82 -0.51
C THR A 374 2.36 -12.06 0.08
N VAL A 375 2.64 -13.34 0.34
CA VAL A 375 3.92 -13.84 0.82
C VAL A 375 4.49 -14.78 -0.22
N VAL A 376 5.77 -14.63 -0.54
CA VAL A 376 6.50 -15.59 -1.37
C VAL A 376 7.54 -16.28 -0.51
N LEU A 377 7.50 -17.61 -0.44
CA LEU A 377 8.43 -18.45 0.32
C LEU A 377 9.40 -19.17 -0.61
N ASN A 378 10.70 -19.10 -0.31
CA ASN A 378 11.72 -19.92 -0.95
C ASN A 378 11.84 -21.26 -0.21
N MET A 379 11.16 -22.28 -0.74
CA MET A 379 11.10 -23.60 -0.11
C MET A 379 12.43 -24.37 -0.19
N THR A 380 13.34 -23.99 -1.10
CA THR A 380 14.67 -24.59 -1.18
C THR A 380 15.49 -24.29 0.08
N SER A 381 15.31 -23.09 0.65
CA SER A 381 16.00 -22.67 1.87
C SER A 381 15.34 -23.21 3.15
N LEU A 382 14.12 -23.77 3.07
CA LEU A 382 13.40 -24.39 4.19
C LEU A 382 13.54 -25.92 4.12
N SER A 383 14.78 -26.40 4.25
CA SER A 383 15.13 -27.82 4.06
C SER A 383 14.63 -28.75 5.17
N HIS A 384 14.47 -28.23 6.39
CA HIS A 384 13.96 -28.98 7.53
C HIS A 384 12.44 -28.82 7.68
N LYS A 385 11.75 -29.93 8.02
CA LYS A 385 10.30 -29.93 8.26
C LYS A 385 9.90 -28.94 9.36
N GLU A 386 10.71 -28.85 10.41
CA GLU A 386 10.54 -27.89 11.49
C GLU A 386 10.44 -26.44 10.96
N GLN A 387 11.35 -26.03 10.07
CA GLN A 387 11.34 -24.69 9.47
C GLN A 387 10.14 -24.46 8.55
N ARG A 388 9.72 -25.49 7.80
CA ARG A 388 8.50 -25.44 6.97
C ARG A 388 7.22 -25.33 7.78
N VAL A 389 7.27 -25.66 9.08
CA VAL A 389 6.17 -25.38 10.02
C VAL A 389 6.34 -24.04 10.70
N PHE A 390 7.54 -23.72 11.18
CA PHE A 390 7.83 -22.50 11.93
C PHE A 390 7.58 -21.22 11.12
N VAL A 391 8.16 -21.12 9.93
CA VAL A 391 8.17 -19.86 9.15
C VAL A 391 6.76 -19.44 8.71
N PRO A 392 5.90 -20.32 8.14
CA PRO A 392 4.52 -19.93 7.83
C PRO A 392 3.71 -19.56 9.07
N ALA A 393 3.91 -20.24 10.20
CA ALA A 393 3.23 -19.92 11.45
C ALA A 393 3.61 -18.52 11.94
N MET A 394 4.91 -18.21 11.98
CA MET A 394 5.45 -16.90 12.32
C MET A 394 4.81 -15.78 11.49
N ILE A 395 4.72 -15.98 10.17
CA ILE A 395 4.11 -15.01 9.25
C ILE A 395 2.61 -14.82 9.53
N LEU A 396 1.86 -15.88 9.78
CA LEU A 396 0.43 -15.75 10.11
C LEU A 396 0.21 -15.07 11.47
N ILE A 397 1.09 -15.31 12.44
CA ILE A 397 1.02 -14.68 13.76
C ILE A 397 1.33 -13.19 13.64
N SER A 398 2.32 -12.79 12.83
CA SER A 398 2.60 -11.37 12.60
C SER A 398 1.39 -10.67 11.98
N TYR A 399 0.77 -11.27 10.95
CA TYR A 399 -0.45 -10.74 10.36
C TYR A 399 -1.60 -10.64 11.35
N PHE A 400 -1.74 -11.62 12.26
CA PHE A 400 -2.76 -11.57 13.28
C PHE A 400 -2.54 -10.41 14.25
N GLN A 401 -1.31 -10.18 14.70
CA GLN A 401 -0.97 -9.04 15.57
C GLN A 401 -1.24 -7.69 14.88
N GLU A 402 -0.81 -7.53 13.63
CA GLU A 402 -1.03 -6.32 12.82
C GLU A 402 -2.52 -6.04 12.54
N GLN A 403 -3.38 -7.06 12.62
CA GLN A 403 -4.83 -6.91 12.47
C GLN A 403 -5.53 -6.53 13.78
N ILE A 404 -4.84 -6.59 14.91
CA ILE A 404 -5.33 -6.12 16.21
C ILE A 404 -4.84 -4.70 16.46
N ALA A 405 -3.53 -4.48 16.35
CA ALA A 405 -2.89 -3.19 16.62
C ALA A 405 -2.04 -2.75 15.41
N ALA A 406 -2.02 -1.44 15.13
CA ALA A 406 -1.28 -0.91 13.99
C ALA A 406 0.24 -1.12 14.17
N GLN A 407 0.95 -1.42 13.09
CA GLN A 407 2.40 -1.65 13.11
C GLN A 407 3.17 -0.50 13.75
N GLU A 408 2.76 0.75 13.51
CA GLU A 408 3.37 1.95 14.11
C GLU A 408 3.23 1.99 15.63
N GLN A 409 2.14 1.43 16.16
CA GLN A 409 1.92 1.33 17.61
C GLN A 409 2.76 0.19 18.19
N LEU A 410 2.78 -0.97 17.53
CA LEU A 410 3.58 -2.14 17.93
C LEU A 410 5.09 -1.85 17.89
N ALA A 411 5.55 -1.07 16.90
CA ALA A 411 6.95 -0.69 16.73
C ALA A 411 7.51 0.21 17.84
N LYS A 412 6.66 0.73 18.74
CA LYS A 412 7.11 1.40 19.97
C LYS A 412 7.69 0.44 21.00
N LEU A 413 7.51 -0.88 20.83
CA LEU A 413 8.19 -1.90 21.62
C LEU A 413 8.63 -3.05 20.71
N THR A 414 9.58 -2.73 19.82
CA THR A 414 10.00 -3.56 18.68
C THR A 414 10.48 -4.95 19.13
N TRP A 415 11.33 -5.03 20.16
CA TRP A 415 11.79 -6.32 20.67
C TRP A 415 10.65 -7.25 21.10
N PHE A 416 9.61 -6.71 21.74
CA PHE A 416 8.52 -7.55 22.24
C PHE A 416 7.58 -7.95 21.09
N SER A 417 7.30 -7.02 20.18
CA SER A 417 6.55 -7.32 18.96
C SER A 417 7.21 -8.48 18.20
N ASN A 418 8.52 -8.40 17.94
CA ASN A 418 9.24 -9.44 17.19
C ASN A 418 9.34 -10.75 17.99
N GLY A 419 9.84 -10.70 19.23
CA GLY A 419 10.06 -11.89 20.05
C GLY A 419 8.76 -12.68 20.31
N SER A 420 7.64 -11.99 20.50
CA SER A 420 6.34 -12.63 20.74
C SER A 420 5.84 -13.45 19.54
N ILE A 421 6.13 -13.02 18.31
CA ILE A 421 5.80 -13.76 17.09
C ILE A 421 6.57 -15.09 17.06
N TYR A 422 7.87 -15.06 17.31
CA TYR A 422 8.73 -16.25 17.30
C TYR A 422 8.35 -17.26 18.39
N VAL A 423 8.12 -16.78 19.62
CA VAL A 423 7.66 -17.65 20.74
C VAL A 423 6.32 -18.30 20.40
N THR A 424 5.39 -17.56 19.81
CA THR A 424 4.09 -18.10 19.40
C THR A 424 4.22 -19.10 18.24
N ALA A 425 5.13 -18.86 17.30
CA ALA A 425 5.40 -19.79 16.21
C ALA A 425 6.00 -21.12 16.73
N ALA A 426 6.83 -21.07 17.77
CA ALA A 426 7.37 -22.27 18.43
C ALA A 426 6.27 -23.15 19.02
N TYR A 427 5.19 -22.58 19.58
CA TYR A 427 4.02 -23.37 20.01
C TYR A 427 3.29 -24.08 18.87
N THR A 428 3.30 -23.52 17.67
CA THR A 428 2.74 -24.18 16.49
C THR A 428 3.59 -25.38 16.08
N VAL A 429 4.92 -25.26 16.16
CA VAL A 429 5.85 -26.38 15.95
C VAL A 429 5.69 -27.47 17.02
N GLU A 430 5.43 -27.08 18.27
CA GLU A 430 5.14 -27.99 19.37
C GLU A 430 3.86 -28.77 19.15
N SER A 431 2.82 -28.09 18.65
CA SER A 431 1.55 -28.72 18.27
C SER A 431 1.71 -29.71 17.11
N ALA A 432 2.73 -29.51 16.26
CA ALA A 432 3.11 -30.45 15.19
C ALA A 432 3.94 -31.65 15.69
N GLY A 433 4.36 -31.67 16.97
CA GLY A 433 5.17 -32.73 17.55
C GLY A 433 6.62 -32.77 17.06
N LEU A 434 7.14 -31.65 16.52
CA LEU A 434 8.47 -31.59 15.91
C LEU A 434 9.56 -31.11 16.88
N ALA A 435 9.24 -30.11 17.69
CA ALA A 435 10.10 -29.54 18.74
C ALA A 435 9.20 -28.82 19.76
N ASN A 436 9.64 -28.63 21.00
CA ASN A 436 8.89 -27.84 22.00
C ASN A 436 9.59 -26.52 22.31
N LEU A 437 8.87 -25.58 22.92
CA LEU A 437 9.41 -24.24 23.25
C LEU A 437 10.71 -24.31 24.07
N ASN A 438 10.84 -25.28 24.98
CA ASN A 438 12.05 -25.45 25.78
C ASN A 438 13.29 -25.84 24.96
N MET A 439 13.12 -26.53 23.83
CA MET A 439 14.21 -26.83 22.90
C MET A 439 14.69 -25.57 22.16
N TYR A 440 13.76 -24.69 21.75
CA TYR A 440 14.07 -23.38 21.19
C TYR A 440 14.82 -22.51 22.21
N LYS A 441 14.25 -22.38 23.42
CA LYS A 441 14.88 -21.65 24.52
C LYS A 441 16.32 -22.07 24.80
N LYS A 442 16.59 -23.39 24.87
CA LYS A 442 17.95 -23.91 25.04
C LYS A 442 18.86 -23.57 23.85
N THR A 443 18.32 -23.55 22.65
CA THR A 443 19.06 -23.18 21.44
C THR A 443 19.43 -21.70 21.47
N TRP A 444 18.48 -20.82 21.78
CA TRP A 444 18.71 -19.37 21.89
C TRP A 444 19.76 -19.05 22.96
N PHE A 445 19.65 -19.63 24.16
CA PHE A 445 20.70 -19.48 25.18
C PHE A 445 22.08 -19.94 24.71
N ARG A 446 22.16 -21.08 24.03
CA ARG A 446 23.43 -21.61 23.53
C ARG A 446 24.02 -20.73 22.43
N LEU A 447 23.20 -20.09 21.60
CA LEU A 447 23.67 -19.17 20.56
C LEU A 447 24.13 -17.85 21.19
N LEU A 448 23.33 -17.30 22.12
CA LEU A 448 23.66 -16.08 22.85
C LEU A 448 24.92 -16.24 23.72
N ALA A 449 25.17 -17.42 24.30
CA ALA A 449 26.38 -17.72 25.06
C ALA A 449 27.67 -17.73 24.20
N LYS A 450 27.54 -17.79 22.88
CA LYS A 450 28.68 -17.70 21.94
C LYS A 450 28.89 -16.29 21.40
N ALA A 451 27.97 -15.36 21.64
CA ALA A 451 28.12 -13.98 21.23
C ALA A 451 29.11 -13.26 22.16
N ASP A 452 30.02 -12.49 21.57
CA ASP A 452 31.02 -11.73 22.34
C ASP A 452 30.35 -10.57 23.12
N THR A 453 29.34 -9.95 22.52
CA THR A 453 28.53 -8.87 23.08
C THR A 453 27.08 -9.04 22.64
N ARG A 454 26.15 -8.40 23.36
CA ARG A 454 24.72 -8.41 23.07
C ARG A 454 24.09 -7.04 23.37
N PRO A 455 22.99 -6.66 22.69
CA PRO A 455 22.23 -5.46 23.01
C PRO A 455 21.43 -5.63 24.32
N SER A 456 21.09 -4.52 24.97
CA SER A 456 19.99 -4.48 25.95
C SER A 456 18.62 -4.40 25.27
N LEU A 457 17.52 -4.63 25.99
CA LEU A 457 16.17 -4.45 25.42
C LEU A 457 15.88 -2.97 25.10
N LEU A 458 16.49 -2.04 25.82
CA LEU A 458 16.36 -0.61 25.54
C LEU A 458 16.99 -0.21 24.19
N GLU A 459 18.09 -0.86 23.79
CA GLU A 459 18.66 -0.67 22.45
C GLU A 459 17.74 -1.21 21.34
N LEU A 460 16.83 -2.13 21.68
CA LEU A 460 15.91 -2.80 20.76
C LEU A 460 14.47 -2.29 20.83
N GLU A 461 14.21 -1.19 21.54
CA GLU A 461 12.86 -0.68 21.79
C GLU A 461 12.22 -0.11 20.51
N THR A 462 13.01 0.56 19.68
CA THR A 462 12.54 1.22 18.44
C THR A 462 13.04 0.51 17.19
N ALA A 463 12.36 0.72 16.06
CA ALA A 463 12.80 0.18 14.76
C ALA A 463 14.22 0.65 14.37
N ASP A 464 14.54 1.93 14.58
CA ASP A 464 15.89 2.45 14.30
C ASP A 464 16.93 1.86 15.27
N GLY A 465 16.57 1.69 16.54
CA GLY A 465 17.40 1.00 17.54
C GLY A 465 17.69 -0.44 17.13
N TRP A 466 16.66 -1.18 16.72
CA TRP A 466 16.76 -2.54 16.19
C TRP A 466 17.70 -2.61 14.98
N GLU A 467 17.51 -1.77 13.97
CA GLU A 467 18.37 -1.76 12.78
C GLU A 467 19.84 -1.46 13.12
N ASN A 468 20.09 -0.58 14.09
CA ASN A 468 21.44 -0.27 14.55
C ASN A 468 22.06 -1.42 15.36
N ALA A 469 21.26 -2.09 16.18
CA ALA A 469 21.69 -3.27 16.92
C ALA A 469 22.03 -4.43 15.97
N VAL A 470 21.23 -4.66 14.92
CA VAL A 470 21.52 -5.68 13.90
C VAL A 470 22.86 -5.41 13.21
N LYS A 471 23.19 -4.15 12.89
CA LYS A 471 24.49 -3.77 12.32
C LYS A 471 25.66 -3.97 13.28
N THR A 472 25.41 -3.87 14.59
CA THR A 472 26.43 -3.89 15.63
C THR A 472 26.70 -5.28 16.18
N TYR A 473 25.64 -6.02 16.51
CA TYR A 473 25.68 -7.32 17.18
C TYR A 473 25.38 -8.49 16.25
N GLY A 474 24.79 -8.22 15.07
CA GLY A 474 24.33 -9.25 14.13
C GLY A 474 22.86 -9.63 14.36
N GLU A 475 22.18 -10.01 13.28
CA GLU A 475 20.74 -10.32 13.26
C GLU A 475 20.36 -11.43 14.25
N GLY A 476 21.08 -12.56 14.22
CA GLY A 476 20.81 -13.68 15.13
C GLY A 476 20.83 -13.26 16.60
N THR A 477 21.91 -12.60 17.05
CA THR A 477 22.05 -12.19 18.45
C THR A 477 20.94 -11.22 18.90
N VAL A 478 20.51 -10.33 18.00
CA VAL A 478 19.39 -9.43 18.28
C VAL A 478 18.08 -10.20 18.43
N ASP A 479 17.80 -11.12 17.50
CA ASP A 479 16.61 -11.97 17.52
C ASP A 479 16.58 -12.81 18.81
N GLU A 480 17.68 -13.49 19.15
CA GLU A 480 17.77 -14.38 20.30
C GLU A 480 17.56 -13.66 21.65
N VAL A 481 18.00 -12.40 21.76
CA VAL A 481 17.72 -11.54 22.93
C VAL A 481 16.22 -11.26 23.03
N ALA A 482 15.58 -10.84 21.94
CA ALA A 482 14.16 -10.52 21.89
C ALA A 482 13.27 -11.75 22.13
N GLU A 483 13.61 -12.88 21.53
CA GLU A 483 12.93 -14.18 21.69
C GLU A 483 13.01 -14.68 23.14
N LEU A 484 14.19 -14.62 23.77
CA LEU A 484 14.36 -15.01 25.17
C LEU A 484 13.59 -14.09 26.13
N ALA A 485 13.54 -12.79 25.84
CA ALA A 485 12.78 -11.82 26.63
C ALA A 485 11.27 -12.09 26.56
N ALA A 486 10.74 -12.32 25.36
CA ALA A 486 9.36 -12.72 25.18
C ALA A 486 9.06 -14.08 25.83
N CYS A 487 9.99 -15.04 25.73
CA CYS A 487 9.86 -16.35 26.37
C CYS A 487 9.83 -16.24 27.90
N TYR A 488 10.62 -15.35 28.49
CA TYR A 488 10.60 -15.08 29.94
C TYR A 488 9.21 -14.60 30.38
N LEU A 489 8.61 -13.68 29.62
CA LEU A 489 7.27 -13.18 29.91
C LEU A 489 6.22 -14.28 29.78
N VAL A 490 6.30 -15.11 28.74
CA VAL A 490 5.40 -16.25 28.57
C VAL A 490 5.54 -17.28 29.69
N ASP A 491 6.75 -17.59 30.13
CA ASP A 491 6.99 -18.51 31.25
C ASP A 491 6.40 -17.98 32.57
N THR A 492 6.35 -16.66 32.73
CA THR A 492 5.91 -15.99 33.96
C THR A 492 4.40 -15.71 33.96
N TYR A 493 3.85 -15.24 32.84
CA TYR A 493 2.48 -14.71 32.73
C TYR A 493 1.58 -15.55 31.82
N GLY A 494 2.13 -16.56 31.14
CA GLY A 494 1.42 -17.44 30.21
C GLY A 494 1.26 -16.83 28.81
N VAL A 495 1.06 -17.68 27.80
CA VAL A 495 1.01 -17.27 26.38
C VAL A 495 -0.15 -16.31 26.06
N ALA A 496 -1.20 -16.28 26.87
CA ALA A 496 -2.31 -15.34 26.73
C ALA A 496 -1.88 -13.88 26.97
N SER A 497 -0.78 -13.64 27.70
CA SER A 497 -0.29 -12.29 27.99
C SER A 497 0.14 -11.54 26.72
N ILE A 498 0.67 -12.25 25.71
CA ILE A 498 1.02 -11.67 24.40
C ILE A 498 -0.23 -11.07 23.73
N HIS A 499 -1.32 -11.83 23.71
CA HIS A 499 -2.57 -11.38 23.12
C HIS A 499 -3.19 -10.22 23.90
N ASN A 500 -3.21 -10.33 25.23
CA ASN A 500 -3.70 -9.25 26.10
C ASN A 500 -2.91 -7.95 25.87
N TRP A 501 -1.59 -8.04 25.74
CA TRP A 501 -0.76 -6.89 25.41
C TRP A 501 -1.13 -6.30 24.05
N THR A 502 -1.26 -7.13 23.01
CA THR A 502 -1.61 -6.67 21.66
C THR A 502 -2.97 -5.95 21.65
N GLN A 503 -3.97 -6.49 22.33
CA GLN A 503 -5.28 -5.85 22.49
C GLN A 503 -5.18 -4.54 23.29
N GLN A 504 -4.32 -4.50 24.30
CA GLN A 504 -4.12 -3.30 25.09
C GLN A 504 -3.40 -2.21 24.28
N VAL A 505 -2.46 -2.57 23.40
CA VAL A 505 -1.84 -1.62 22.45
C VAL A 505 -2.91 -0.96 21.59
N GLN A 506 -3.86 -1.73 21.05
CA GLN A 506 -4.98 -1.19 20.29
C GLN A 506 -5.82 -0.21 21.13
N ALA A 507 -6.11 -0.56 22.39
CA ALA A 507 -6.94 0.25 23.28
C ALA A 507 -6.26 1.55 23.74
N THR A 508 -4.95 1.54 23.95
CA THR A 508 -4.19 2.69 24.46
C THR A 508 -3.57 3.54 23.36
N GLY A 509 -3.30 2.95 22.19
CA GLY A 509 -2.43 3.54 21.15
C GLY A 509 -0.95 3.61 21.53
N ASP A 510 -0.56 2.90 22.60
CA ASP A 510 0.74 3.00 23.25
C ASP A 510 1.20 1.63 23.79
N ALA A 511 2.22 1.07 23.15
CA ALA A 511 2.75 -0.25 23.46
C ALA A 511 3.45 -0.35 24.82
N GLU A 512 4.12 0.72 25.28
CA GLU A 512 4.82 0.74 26.57
C GLU A 512 3.83 0.82 27.72
N LYS A 513 2.80 1.68 27.57
CA LYS A 513 1.70 1.76 28.53
C LYS A 513 0.95 0.42 28.60
N ALA A 514 0.64 -0.17 27.45
CA ALA A 514 0.02 -1.49 27.38
C ALA A 514 0.88 -2.57 28.06
N PHE A 515 2.20 -2.54 27.86
CA PHE A 515 3.13 -3.44 28.52
C PHE A 515 3.04 -3.32 30.05
N THR A 516 3.07 -2.08 30.55
CA THR A 516 2.96 -1.79 31.98
C THR A 516 1.64 -2.29 32.57
N GLU A 517 0.53 -2.10 31.87
CA GLU A 517 -0.80 -2.54 32.32
C GLU A 517 -0.94 -4.07 32.34
N VAL A 518 -0.29 -4.80 31.42
CA VAL A 518 -0.36 -6.26 31.36
C VAL A 518 0.63 -6.94 32.31
N TYR A 519 1.86 -6.42 32.41
CA TYR A 519 2.94 -7.09 33.15
C TYR A 519 3.20 -6.49 34.53
N GLY A 520 2.62 -5.32 34.83
CA GLY A 520 2.76 -4.64 36.12
C GLY A 520 4.13 -3.98 36.32
N MET A 521 4.92 -3.82 35.26
CA MET A 521 6.22 -3.14 35.27
C MET A 521 6.45 -2.47 33.92
N THR A 522 7.21 -1.38 33.91
CA THR A 522 7.62 -0.68 32.69
C THR A 522 8.62 -1.53 31.88
N PRO A 523 8.75 -1.31 30.56
CA PRO A 523 9.78 -1.94 29.75
C PRO A 523 11.20 -1.74 30.31
N THR A 524 11.49 -0.55 30.85
CA THR A 524 12.78 -0.24 31.49
C THR A 524 13.02 -1.05 32.76
N GLU A 525 12.00 -1.23 33.61
CA GLU A 525 12.12 -2.10 34.78
C GLU A 525 12.32 -3.56 34.37
N PHE A 526 11.64 -3.98 33.31
CA PHE A 526 11.76 -5.33 32.77
C PHE A 526 13.15 -5.63 32.20
N ASP A 527 13.79 -4.67 31.51
CA ASP A 527 15.17 -4.80 31.00
C ASP A 527 16.14 -5.18 32.12
N VAL A 528 16.04 -4.56 33.30
CA VAL A 528 16.86 -4.88 34.48
C VAL A 528 16.61 -6.31 34.97
N VAL A 529 15.33 -6.72 35.03
CA VAL A 529 14.95 -8.09 35.43
C VAL A 529 15.48 -9.11 34.43
N PHE A 530 15.39 -8.82 33.15
CA PHE A 530 15.81 -9.70 32.08
C PHE A 530 17.34 -9.83 32.00
N GLU A 531 18.11 -8.76 32.20
CA GLU A 531 19.57 -8.85 32.27
C GLU A 531 20.03 -9.71 33.46
N ALA A 532 19.38 -9.60 34.62
CA ALA A 532 19.65 -10.48 35.76
C ALA A 532 19.29 -11.94 35.44
N TYR A 533 18.23 -12.16 34.67
CA TYR A 533 17.84 -13.49 34.17
C TYR A 533 18.90 -14.08 33.23
N LEU A 534 19.39 -13.29 32.27
CA LEU A 534 20.46 -13.71 31.36
C LEU A 534 21.75 -14.04 32.11
N ALA A 535 22.19 -13.19 33.04
CA ALA A 535 23.40 -13.39 33.84
C ALA A 535 23.39 -14.68 34.69
N LYS A 536 22.21 -15.26 34.94
CA LYS A 536 22.07 -16.52 35.68
C LYS A 536 22.17 -17.76 34.76
N HIS A 537 21.92 -17.61 33.47
CA HIS A 537 21.75 -18.71 32.53
C HIS A 537 22.80 -18.76 31.41
N LEU A 538 23.49 -17.64 31.16
CA LEU A 538 24.72 -17.54 30.37
C LEU A 538 25.93 -17.70 31.30
#